data_AF-A0A0K6G6P2-F1
#
_entry.id   AF-A0A0K6G6P2-F1
#
_cell.length_a   1.000
_cell.length_b   1.000
_cell.length_c   1.000
_cell.angle_alpha   90.00
_cell.angle_beta   90.00
_cell.angle_gamma   90.00
#
_symmetry.space_group_name_H-M   'P 1'
#
loop_
_entity.id
_entity.type
_entity.pdbx_description
1 polymer ?
#
loop_
_entity_poly.entity_id
_entity_poly.type
_entity_poly.pdbx_seq_one_letter_code
_entity_poly.pdbx_strand_id
1 'polypeptide(L)'
;MSKGSLPRYIKDTPEADRHSLCTQICEGLSYLHQIGITHGDLKGDNVLVSDEGIPALTDFGNSILTNASMKFTRSNGESNGTAMTLRWSAAEIIQGSSQTEASDVYSLGMTILEIMTEKIPYHGKADATVMFLVVLQKEPPARPENMPLGRNDTDKLWKLLLRCWAYDPVLRPTAVEVTDVMKLIDPPSTISSGMSTNHILQTLIDHGCVDLTHLLHNGTYSRVGGIDDVFMSNLTDGRTVLEKREKIYLNKNSVGGKALKRLAHELYIWSKCDHPNILHAIGMAGCDGQLAVVFPWASSMEVLPGYLSKNRRADRYLLVGNDSTTTYVHSLN
;
A
#
# COMPACT_ATOMS: atom_id res chain seq x y z
N MET A 1 -23.28 10.35 2.39
CA MET A 1 -21.81 10.16 2.32
C MET A 1 -21.16 11.53 2.43
N SER A 2 -20.56 11.82 3.58
CA SER A 2 -20.07 13.15 4.01
C SER A 2 -18.75 13.56 3.38
N LYS A 3 -17.89 12.60 2.99
CA LYS A 3 -16.56 12.86 2.42
C LYS A 3 -16.57 13.21 0.93
N GLY A 4 -17.76 13.18 0.31
CA GLY A 4 -17.96 13.57 -1.09
C GLY A 4 -17.50 12.51 -2.09
N SER A 5 -17.15 12.96 -3.30
CA SER A 5 -16.68 12.09 -4.38
C SER A 5 -15.27 11.57 -4.12
N LEU A 6 -14.96 10.42 -4.71
CA LEU A 6 -13.69 9.73 -4.50
C LEU A 6 -12.45 10.56 -4.93
N PRO A 7 -12.44 11.28 -6.07
CA PRO A 7 -11.31 12.15 -6.42
C PRO A 7 -11.05 13.22 -5.37
N ARG A 8 -12.11 13.80 -4.80
CA ARG A 8 -11.98 14.77 -3.70
C ARG A 8 -11.44 14.10 -2.44
N TYR A 9 -11.99 12.95 -2.07
CA TYR A 9 -11.55 12.20 -0.89
C TYR A 9 -10.06 11.83 -0.95
N ILE A 10 -9.57 11.35 -2.08
CA ILE A 10 -8.15 10.98 -2.25
C ILE A 10 -7.24 12.20 -2.12
N LYS A 11 -7.65 13.35 -2.68
CA LYS A 11 -6.91 14.61 -2.55
C LYS A 11 -6.84 15.10 -1.11
N ASP A 12 -7.93 14.96 -0.37
CA ASP A 12 -8.05 15.38 1.02
C ASP A 12 -7.42 14.36 1.99
N THR A 13 -7.23 13.10 1.55
CA THR A 13 -6.70 11.97 2.35
C THR A 13 -5.58 11.24 1.59
N PRO A 14 -4.37 11.83 1.42
CA PRO A 14 -3.30 11.27 0.60
C PRO A 14 -2.82 9.88 1.05
N GLU A 15 -2.98 9.56 2.33
CA GLU A 15 -2.66 8.28 2.96
C GLU A 15 -3.69 7.16 2.74
N ALA A 16 -4.82 7.47 2.09
CA ALA A 16 -5.85 6.48 1.80
C ALA A 16 -5.26 5.32 0.98
N ASP A 17 -5.67 4.10 1.36
CA ASP A 17 -5.27 2.88 0.66
C ASP A 17 -6.01 2.78 -0.68
N ARG A 18 -5.35 3.25 -1.74
CA ARG A 18 -5.85 3.24 -3.11
C ARG A 18 -6.14 1.81 -3.60
N HIS A 19 -5.37 0.82 -3.16
CA HIS A 19 -5.59 -0.57 -3.54
C HIS A 19 -6.89 -1.11 -2.95
N SER A 20 -7.11 -0.86 -1.65
CA SER A 20 -8.35 -1.22 -0.97
C SER A 20 -9.58 -0.52 -1.57
N LEU A 21 -9.46 0.79 -1.88
CA LEU A 21 -10.52 1.55 -2.54
C LEU A 21 -10.89 0.94 -3.91
N CYS A 22 -9.89 0.68 -4.76
CA CYS A 22 -10.11 0.04 -6.06
C CYS A 22 -10.74 -1.35 -5.93
N THR A 23 -10.30 -2.14 -4.96
CA THR A 23 -10.83 -3.50 -4.72
C THR A 23 -12.32 -3.46 -4.37
N GLN A 24 -12.71 -2.57 -3.45
CA GLN A 24 -14.12 -2.41 -3.05
C GLN A 24 -15.00 -1.89 -4.20
N ILE A 25 -14.47 -1.02 -5.07
CA ILE A 25 -15.16 -0.55 -6.28
C ILE A 25 -15.39 -1.72 -7.26
N CYS A 26 -14.39 -2.59 -7.43
CA CYS A 26 -14.53 -3.80 -8.25
C CYS A 26 -15.61 -4.73 -7.69
N GLU A 27 -15.65 -4.94 -6.37
CA GLU A 27 -16.68 -5.73 -5.70
C GLU A 27 -18.08 -5.15 -5.92
N GLY A 28 -18.22 -3.82 -5.79
CA GLY A 28 -19.47 -3.12 -6.05
C GLY A 28 -19.96 -3.31 -7.49
N LEU A 29 -19.08 -3.19 -8.48
CA LEU A 29 -19.44 -3.39 -9.88
C LEU A 29 -19.76 -4.87 -10.18
N SER A 30 -18.95 -5.79 -9.65
CA SER A 30 -19.17 -7.24 -9.76
C SER A 30 -20.55 -7.63 -9.26
N TYR A 31 -20.96 -7.09 -8.11
CA TYR A 31 -22.32 -7.28 -7.59
C TYR A 31 -23.39 -6.77 -8.55
N LEU A 32 -23.24 -5.56 -9.12
CA LEU A 32 -24.21 -5.01 -10.09
C LEU A 32 -24.37 -5.93 -11.30
N HIS A 33 -23.26 -6.39 -11.89
CA HIS A 33 -23.29 -7.30 -13.03
C HIS A 33 -23.94 -8.65 -12.65
N GLN A 34 -23.65 -9.19 -11.47
CA GLN A 34 -24.27 -10.43 -10.99
C GLN A 34 -25.81 -10.35 -10.90
N ILE A 35 -26.35 -9.17 -10.56
CA ILE A 35 -27.81 -8.95 -10.50
C ILE A 35 -28.37 -8.41 -11.83
N GLY A 36 -27.58 -8.43 -12.91
CA GLY A 36 -28.01 -8.04 -14.26
C GLY A 36 -28.17 -6.53 -14.45
N ILE A 37 -27.41 -5.72 -13.72
CA ILE A 37 -27.39 -4.26 -13.82
C ILE A 37 -26.06 -3.80 -14.41
N THR A 38 -26.11 -3.12 -15.56
CA THR A 38 -25.00 -2.34 -16.10
C THR A 38 -25.04 -0.94 -15.50
N HIS A 39 -23.92 -0.44 -14.96
CA HIS A 39 -23.83 0.88 -14.35
C HIS A 39 -23.96 2.02 -15.38
N GLY A 40 -23.12 2.00 -16.42
CA GLY A 40 -23.23 2.84 -17.62
C GLY A 40 -22.54 4.22 -17.58
N ASP A 41 -22.11 4.69 -16.42
CA ASP A 41 -21.31 5.93 -16.25
C ASP A 41 -20.30 5.82 -15.08
N LEU A 42 -19.48 4.76 -15.07
CA LEU A 42 -18.53 4.53 -13.98
C LEU A 42 -17.30 5.45 -14.09
N LYS A 43 -17.07 6.28 -13.06
CA LYS A 43 -15.95 7.22 -12.93
C LYS A 43 -15.76 7.61 -11.47
N GLY A 44 -14.62 8.20 -11.10
CA GLY A 44 -14.37 8.63 -9.72
C GLY A 44 -15.45 9.56 -9.15
N ASP A 45 -15.99 10.47 -9.95
CA ASP A 45 -17.07 11.38 -9.53
C ASP A 45 -18.37 10.65 -9.14
N ASN A 46 -18.60 9.46 -9.69
CA ASN A 46 -19.74 8.60 -9.41
C ASN A 46 -19.41 7.52 -8.36
N VAL A 47 -18.35 7.73 -7.58
CA VAL A 47 -18.04 6.98 -6.37
C VAL A 47 -18.04 7.93 -5.19
N LEU A 48 -18.90 7.69 -4.21
CA LEU A 48 -18.95 8.46 -2.97
C LEU A 48 -18.23 7.71 -1.85
N VAL A 49 -17.68 8.44 -0.88
CA VAL A 49 -16.95 7.84 0.25
C VAL A 49 -17.66 8.15 1.57
N SER A 50 -17.85 7.11 2.40
CA SER A 50 -18.45 7.23 3.74
C SER A 50 -17.51 7.88 4.76
N ASP A 51 -18.02 8.19 5.96
CA ASP A 51 -17.20 8.68 7.07
C ASP A 51 -16.10 7.68 7.48
N GLU A 52 -16.38 6.40 7.31
CA GLU A 52 -15.48 5.27 7.57
C GLU A 52 -14.46 5.04 6.45
N GLY A 53 -14.51 5.81 5.35
CA GLY A 53 -13.60 5.65 4.21
C GLY A 53 -14.00 4.53 3.25
N ILE A 54 -15.25 4.07 3.29
CA ILE A 54 -15.77 3.01 2.42
C ILE A 54 -16.32 3.65 1.13
N PRO A 55 -15.83 3.24 -0.07
CA PRO A 55 -16.36 3.72 -1.34
C PRO A 55 -17.68 3.01 -1.69
N ALA A 56 -18.61 3.74 -2.30
CA ALA A 56 -19.83 3.18 -2.87
C ALA A 56 -20.16 3.81 -4.23
N LEU A 57 -20.59 2.97 -5.15
CA LEU A 57 -21.07 3.38 -6.47
C LEU A 57 -22.38 4.16 -6.35
N THR A 58 -22.52 5.21 -7.14
CA THR A 58 -23.71 6.07 -7.19
C THR A 58 -24.01 6.48 -8.63
N ASP A 59 -25.12 7.21 -8.83
CA ASP A 59 -25.54 7.77 -10.11
C ASP A 59 -25.87 6.71 -11.18
N PHE A 60 -26.94 5.99 -10.89
CA PHE A 60 -27.52 4.97 -11.78
C PHE A 60 -28.38 5.58 -12.91
N GLY A 61 -28.22 6.87 -13.22
CA GLY A 61 -29.02 7.57 -14.23
C GLY A 61 -28.84 7.02 -15.64
N ASN A 62 -27.71 6.36 -15.91
CA ASN A 62 -27.39 5.69 -17.17
C ASN A 62 -27.45 4.16 -17.09
N SER A 63 -27.97 3.60 -16.00
CA SER A 63 -27.95 2.16 -15.79
C SER A 63 -29.00 1.41 -16.61
N ILE A 64 -28.64 0.18 -17.01
CA ILE A 64 -29.49 -0.68 -17.83
C ILE A 64 -29.73 -1.98 -17.07
N LEU A 65 -31.01 -2.40 -16.98
CA LEU A 65 -31.40 -3.69 -16.42
C LEU A 65 -31.68 -4.68 -17.55
N THR A 66 -30.99 -5.81 -17.56
CA THR A 66 -31.13 -6.83 -18.62
C THR A 66 -32.35 -7.74 -18.43
N ASN A 67 -32.83 -7.92 -17.19
CA ASN A 67 -33.91 -8.86 -16.83
C ASN A 67 -35.05 -8.24 -15.99
N ALA A 68 -35.27 -6.93 -16.08
CA ALA A 68 -36.32 -6.27 -15.30
C ALA A 68 -37.71 -6.36 -15.96
N SER A 69 -38.74 -6.54 -15.13
CA SER A 69 -40.15 -6.42 -15.55
C SER A 69 -40.53 -4.98 -15.90
N MET A 70 -39.82 -4.00 -15.33
CA MET A 70 -39.95 -2.58 -15.66
C MET A 70 -38.89 -2.15 -16.68
N LYS A 71 -39.34 -1.59 -17.80
CA LYS A 71 -38.48 -0.98 -18.81
C LYS A 71 -38.57 0.54 -18.70
N PHE A 72 -37.43 1.21 -18.58
CA PHE A 72 -37.36 2.66 -18.57
C PHE A 72 -36.99 3.17 -19.96
N THR A 73 -37.75 4.14 -20.49
CA THR A 73 -37.38 4.83 -21.73
C THR A 73 -36.21 5.75 -21.45
N ARG A 74 -35.18 5.71 -22.30
CA ARG A 74 -34.08 6.70 -22.23
C ARG A 74 -34.68 8.08 -22.47
N SER A 75 -34.47 9.00 -21.54
CA SER A 75 -34.80 10.40 -21.77
C SER A 75 -33.94 10.90 -22.94
N ASN A 76 -34.55 11.28 -24.06
CA ASN A 76 -33.89 12.01 -25.15
C ASN A 76 -33.54 13.46 -24.72
N GLY A 77 -33.07 13.64 -23.49
CA GLY A 77 -32.51 14.91 -23.06
C GLY A 77 -31.26 15.12 -23.89
N GLU A 78 -31.23 16.21 -24.65
CA GLU A 78 -30.02 16.73 -25.27
C GLU A 78 -28.87 16.61 -24.26
N SER A 79 -27.92 15.70 -24.50
CA SER A 79 -26.66 15.68 -23.78
C SER A 79 -25.80 16.85 -24.27
N ASN A 80 -26.33 18.07 -24.15
CA ASN A 80 -25.58 19.32 -24.23
C ASN A 80 -24.76 19.42 -22.93
N GLY A 81 -23.68 18.65 -22.89
CA GLY A 81 -22.80 18.43 -21.71
C GLY A 81 -22.79 16.95 -21.35
N THR A 82 -21.68 16.24 -21.40
CA THR A 82 -20.42 16.61 -20.74
C THR A 82 -19.22 16.08 -21.51
N ALA A 83 -18.28 16.97 -21.79
CA ALA A 83 -16.88 16.66 -22.12
C ALA A 83 -16.18 15.74 -21.08
N MET A 84 -16.84 15.41 -19.97
CA MET A 84 -16.27 14.71 -18.82
C MET A 84 -16.33 13.18 -18.99
N THR A 85 -17.44 12.54 -19.36
CA THR A 85 -17.46 11.04 -19.41
C THR A 85 -16.63 10.44 -20.54
N LEU A 86 -16.34 11.19 -21.63
CA LEU A 86 -15.63 10.68 -22.82
C LEU A 86 -14.35 9.88 -22.49
N ARG A 87 -13.59 10.31 -21.48
CA ARG A 87 -12.30 9.71 -21.10
C ARG A 87 -12.42 8.36 -20.41
N TRP A 88 -13.60 8.05 -19.88
CA TRP A 88 -13.95 6.75 -19.29
C TRP A 88 -14.73 5.86 -20.25
N SER A 89 -15.20 6.39 -21.38
CA SER A 89 -16.00 5.64 -22.35
C SER A 89 -15.16 4.72 -23.24
N ALA A 90 -15.67 3.49 -23.43
CA ALA A 90 -15.13 2.55 -24.40
C ALA A 90 -15.40 3.01 -25.84
N ALA A 91 -14.61 2.53 -26.80
CA ALA A 91 -14.71 2.92 -28.21
C ALA A 91 -16.11 2.69 -28.78
N GLU A 92 -16.72 1.53 -28.49
CA GLU A 92 -18.06 1.17 -28.98
C GLU A 92 -19.15 2.10 -28.44
N ILE A 93 -18.99 2.62 -27.22
CA ILE A 93 -19.92 3.58 -26.60
C ILE A 93 -19.77 4.95 -27.24
N ILE A 94 -18.53 5.39 -27.50
CA ILE A 94 -18.25 6.62 -28.24
C ILE A 94 -18.85 6.56 -29.66
N GLN A 95 -18.86 5.38 -30.27
CA GLN A 95 -19.45 5.12 -31.58
C GLN A 95 -20.98 4.94 -31.55
N GLY A 96 -21.63 5.06 -30.39
CA GLY A 96 -23.09 5.08 -30.26
C GLY A 96 -23.75 3.75 -29.88
N SER A 97 -22.97 2.73 -29.51
CA SER A 97 -23.52 1.48 -28.98
C SER A 97 -24.15 1.68 -27.59
N SER A 98 -25.04 0.77 -27.20
CA SER A 98 -25.60 0.74 -25.85
C SER A 98 -24.55 0.30 -24.82
N GLN A 99 -24.73 0.76 -23.58
CA GLN A 99 -23.91 0.33 -22.46
C GLN A 99 -24.06 -1.18 -22.20
N THR A 100 -22.94 -1.81 -21.86
CA THR A 100 -22.82 -3.24 -21.55
C THR A 100 -21.93 -3.43 -20.31
N GLU A 101 -21.99 -4.61 -19.71
CA GLU A 101 -21.07 -5.00 -18.64
C GLU A 101 -19.59 -4.84 -19.08
N ALA A 102 -19.27 -5.20 -20.33
CA ALA A 102 -17.94 -5.02 -20.89
C ALA A 102 -17.54 -3.54 -21.05
N SER A 103 -18.49 -2.64 -21.31
CA SER A 103 -18.22 -1.20 -21.32
C SER A 103 -17.97 -0.65 -19.91
N ASP A 104 -18.68 -1.16 -18.90
CA ASP A 104 -18.40 -0.80 -17.50
C ASP A 104 -16.99 -1.24 -17.09
N VAL A 105 -16.53 -2.42 -17.53
CA VAL A 105 -15.16 -2.90 -17.23
C VAL A 105 -14.10 -1.98 -17.84
N TYR A 106 -14.33 -1.46 -19.04
CA TYR A 106 -13.43 -0.46 -19.63
C TYR A 106 -13.38 0.80 -18.75
N SER A 107 -14.55 1.31 -18.34
CA SER A 107 -14.68 2.47 -17.46
C SER A 107 -14.10 2.22 -16.06
N LEU A 108 -14.19 0.99 -15.53
CA LEU A 108 -13.57 0.56 -14.29
C LEU A 108 -12.05 0.67 -14.38
N GLY A 109 -11.45 0.20 -15.48
CA GLY A 109 -10.00 0.35 -15.70
C GLY A 109 -9.56 1.82 -15.71
N MET A 110 -10.33 2.69 -16.37
CA MET A 110 -10.07 4.14 -16.37
C MET A 110 -10.21 4.76 -14.97
N THR A 111 -11.21 4.32 -14.20
CA THR A 111 -11.43 4.75 -12.81
C THR A 111 -10.30 4.32 -11.89
N ILE A 112 -9.81 3.08 -12.02
CA ILE A 112 -8.65 2.60 -11.26
C ILE A 112 -7.40 3.43 -11.62
N LEU A 113 -7.18 3.73 -12.90
CA LEU A 113 -6.07 4.60 -13.33
C LEU A 113 -6.18 5.99 -12.72
N GLU A 114 -7.38 6.57 -12.71
CA GLU A 114 -7.65 7.87 -12.08
C GLU A 114 -7.29 7.86 -10.59
N ILE A 115 -7.72 6.84 -9.85
CA ILE A 115 -7.42 6.69 -8.41
C ILE A 115 -5.92 6.56 -8.16
N MET A 116 -5.23 5.76 -8.98
CA MET A 116 -3.80 5.50 -8.80
C MET A 116 -2.91 6.68 -9.19
N THR A 117 -3.38 7.55 -10.09
CA THR A 117 -2.59 8.68 -10.61
C THR A 117 -3.03 10.05 -10.09
N GLU A 118 -4.20 10.12 -9.45
CA GLU A 118 -4.87 11.37 -9.03
C GLU A 118 -5.12 12.32 -10.21
N LYS A 119 -5.16 11.77 -11.43
CA LYS A 119 -5.31 12.50 -12.68
C LYS A 119 -6.40 11.85 -13.50
N ILE A 120 -7.16 12.68 -14.20
CA ILE A 120 -8.13 12.19 -15.19
C ILE A 120 -7.43 11.32 -16.25
N PRO A 121 -8.09 10.28 -16.81
CA PRO A 121 -7.54 9.49 -17.88
C PRO A 121 -7.15 10.37 -19.08
N TYR A 122 -6.03 10.04 -19.73
CA TYR A 122 -5.44 10.84 -20.81
C TYR A 122 -5.15 12.30 -20.43
N HIS A 123 -4.76 12.55 -19.17
CA HIS A 123 -4.40 13.87 -18.66
C HIS A 123 -3.46 14.63 -19.62
N GLY A 124 -3.78 15.91 -19.87
CA GLY A 124 -3.02 16.78 -20.78
C GLY A 124 -3.34 16.60 -22.27
N LYS A 125 -4.22 15.68 -22.66
CA LYS A 125 -4.71 15.55 -24.05
C LYS A 125 -6.08 16.22 -24.19
N ALA A 126 -6.35 16.84 -25.33
CA ALA A 126 -7.68 17.37 -25.66
C ALA A 126 -8.66 16.23 -26.02
N ASP A 127 -9.96 16.45 -25.84
CA ASP A 127 -11.00 15.42 -26.04
C ASP A 127 -11.02 14.85 -27.47
N ALA A 128 -10.84 15.70 -28.48
CA ALA A 128 -10.72 15.25 -29.87
C ALA A 128 -9.52 14.30 -30.07
N THR A 129 -8.40 14.56 -29.37
CA THR A 129 -7.24 13.67 -29.38
C THR A 129 -7.53 12.36 -28.65
N VAL A 130 -8.24 12.40 -27.52
CA VAL A 130 -8.65 11.19 -26.79
C VAL A 130 -9.55 10.32 -27.67
N MET A 131 -10.55 10.92 -28.32
CA MET A 131 -11.43 10.22 -29.26
C MET A 131 -10.64 9.59 -30.41
N PHE A 132 -9.69 10.32 -31.01
CA PHE A 132 -8.80 9.79 -32.04
C PHE A 132 -7.97 8.59 -31.53
N LEU A 133 -7.39 8.69 -30.33
CA LEU A 133 -6.59 7.62 -29.75
C LEU A 133 -7.42 6.36 -29.46
N VAL A 134 -8.59 6.52 -28.84
CA VAL A 134 -9.45 5.41 -28.42
C VAL A 134 -10.11 4.74 -29.63
N VAL A 135 -10.71 5.52 -30.53
CA VAL A 135 -11.55 4.98 -31.62
C VAL A 135 -10.72 4.55 -32.82
N LEU A 136 -9.71 5.33 -33.21
CA LEU A 136 -8.95 5.12 -34.45
C LEU A 136 -7.61 4.44 -34.21
N GLN A 137 -6.81 4.92 -33.24
CA GLN A 137 -5.50 4.33 -32.95
C GLN A 137 -5.58 3.08 -32.06
N LYS A 138 -6.70 2.91 -31.34
CA LYS A 138 -6.91 1.83 -30.36
C LYS A 138 -5.85 1.84 -29.26
N GLU A 139 -5.43 3.03 -28.87
CA GLU A 139 -4.32 3.25 -27.94
C GLU A 139 -4.84 3.59 -26.53
N PRO A 140 -4.53 2.75 -25.52
CA PRO A 140 -4.86 3.05 -24.13
C PRO A 140 -3.96 4.18 -23.57
N PRO A 141 -4.21 4.68 -22.36
CA PRO A 141 -3.33 5.64 -21.71
C PRO A 141 -1.90 5.09 -21.57
N ALA A 142 -0.91 5.98 -21.66
CA ALA A 142 0.48 5.63 -21.39
C ALA A 142 0.67 5.25 -19.91
N ARG A 143 1.59 4.31 -19.66
CA ARG A 143 1.94 3.89 -18.29
C ARG A 143 2.49 5.09 -17.51
N PRO A 144 1.93 5.45 -16.35
CA PRO A 144 2.35 6.62 -15.62
C PRO A 144 3.65 6.36 -14.85
N GLU A 145 4.44 7.41 -14.64
CA GLU A 145 5.74 7.34 -13.94
C GLU A 145 5.64 6.80 -12.51
N ASN A 146 4.52 7.04 -11.82
CA ASN A 146 4.26 6.54 -10.47
C ASN A 146 3.88 5.05 -10.41
N MET A 147 3.81 4.37 -11.57
CA MET A 147 3.70 2.91 -11.68
C MET A 147 4.91 2.34 -12.43
N PRO A 148 6.13 2.36 -11.84
CA PRO A 148 7.36 1.96 -12.53
C PRO A 148 7.36 0.48 -12.94
N LEU A 149 8.13 0.16 -13.99
CA LEU A 149 8.39 -1.20 -14.46
C LEU A 149 9.26 -1.98 -13.45
N GLY A 150 9.04 -3.29 -13.33
CA GLY A 150 9.85 -4.19 -12.52
C GLY A 150 9.38 -4.36 -11.06
N ARG A 151 8.34 -3.62 -10.63
CA ARG A 151 7.63 -3.90 -9.38
C ARG A 151 6.48 -4.88 -9.69
N ASN A 152 6.44 -6.01 -9.00
CA ASN A 152 5.52 -7.10 -9.32
C ASN A 152 4.04 -6.67 -9.27
N ASP A 153 3.66 -5.90 -8.25
CA ASP A 153 2.30 -5.38 -8.07
C ASP A 153 1.91 -4.34 -9.12
N THR A 154 2.79 -3.38 -9.45
CA THR A 154 2.52 -2.39 -10.51
C THR A 154 2.47 -3.04 -11.89
N ASP A 155 3.31 -4.05 -12.14
CA ASP A 155 3.29 -4.81 -13.40
C ASP A 155 2.04 -5.67 -13.54
N LYS A 156 1.58 -6.33 -12.46
CA LYS A 156 0.32 -7.08 -12.43
C LYS A 156 -0.87 -6.14 -12.65
N LEU A 157 -0.93 -5.02 -11.93
CA LEU A 157 -1.99 -4.02 -12.08
C LEU A 157 -2.02 -3.45 -13.50
N TRP A 158 -0.87 -3.08 -14.05
CA TRP A 158 -0.80 -2.53 -15.39
C TRP A 158 -1.27 -3.53 -16.46
N LYS A 159 -0.89 -4.80 -16.32
CA LYS A 159 -1.38 -5.88 -17.19
C LYS A 159 -2.89 -6.06 -17.09
N LEU A 160 -3.46 -5.95 -15.89
CA LEU A 160 -4.91 -5.99 -15.68
C LEU A 160 -5.60 -4.83 -16.40
N LEU A 161 -5.12 -3.59 -16.22
CA LEU A 161 -5.69 -2.41 -16.86
C LEU A 161 -5.67 -2.50 -18.39
N LEU A 162 -4.57 -2.98 -18.97
CA LEU A 162 -4.48 -3.21 -20.42
C LEU A 162 -5.54 -4.21 -20.93
N ARG A 163 -5.89 -5.23 -20.13
CA ARG A 163 -6.98 -6.16 -20.47
C ARG A 163 -8.35 -5.49 -20.36
N CYS A 164 -8.59 -4.67 -19.35
CA CYS A 164 -9.82 -3.88 -19.22
C CYS A 164 -10.02 -2.94 -20.41
N TRP A 165 -8.93 -2.41 -20.97
CA TRP A 165 -8.94 -1.50 -22.12
C TRP A 165 -8.82 -2.20 -23.48
N ALA A 166 -9.02 -3.51 -23.54
CA ALA A 166 -9.05 -4.21 -24.82
C ALA A 166 -10.10 -3.57 -25.75
N TYR A 167 -9.71 -3.30 -27.00
CA TYR A 167 -10.57 -2.65 -27.98
C TYR A 167 -11.84 -3.47 -28.25
N ASP A 168 -11.68 -4.78 -28.48
CA ASP A 168 -12.79 -5.72 -28.60
C ASP A 168 -13.40 -5.99 -27.20
N PRO A 169 -14.69 -5.67 -26.98
CA PRO A 169 -15.36 -5.90 -25.69
C PRO A 169 -15.31 -7.34 -25.20
N VAL A 170 -15.28 -8.33 -26.10
CA VAL A 170 -15.29 -9.76 -25.74
C VAL A 170 -13.96 -10.20 -25.10
N LEU A 171 -12.87 -9.46 -25.35
CA LEU A 171 -11.55 -9.76 -24.79
C LEU A 171 -11.37 -9.17 -23.38
N ARG A 172 -12.30 -8.31 -22.94
CA ARG A 172 -12.25 -7.70 -21.61
C ARG A 172 -12.62 -8.76 -20.55
N PRO A 173 -11.96 -8.76 -19.39
CA PRO A 173 -12.36 -9.61 -18.28
C PRO A 173 -13.75 -9.21 -17.78
N THR A 174 -14.40 -10.12 -17.06
CA THR A 174 -15.59 -9.80 -16.26
C THR A 174 -15.22 -8.98 -15.03
N ALA A 175 -16.17 -8.25 -14.44
CA ALA A 175 -15.92 -7.53 -13.18
C ALA A 175 -15.51 -8.47 -12.03
N VAL A 176 -15.99 -9.73 -12.04
CA VAL A 176 -15.56 -10.79 -11.10
C VAL A 176 -14.06 -11.08 -11.28
N GLU A 177 -13.62 -11.35 -12.50
CA GLU A 177 -12.21 -11.63 -12.79
C GLU A 177 -11.30 -10.44 -12.45
N VAL A 178 -11.76 -9.20 -12.69
CA VAL A 178 -11.02 -7.99 -12.28
C VAL A 178 -10.89 -7.94 -10.76
N THR A 179 -11.98 -8.23 -10.03
CA THR A 179 -11.98 -8.28 -8.56
C THR A 179 -11.00 -9.34 -8.04
N ASP A 180 -11.03 -10.54 -8.61
CA ASP A 180 -10.14 -11.63 -8.19
C ASP A 180 -8.67 -11.29 -8.44
N VAL A 181 -8.35 -10.72 -9.60
CA VAL A 181 -6.97 -10.28 -9.87
C VAL A 181 -6.56 -9.14 -8.94
N MET A 182 -7.44 -8.17 -8.66
CA MET A 182 -7.16 -7.10 -7.69
C MET A 182 -6.86 -7.67 -6.30
N LYS A 183 -7.60 -8.67 -5.83
CA LYS A 183 -7.33 -9.34 -4.54
C LYS A 183 -6.00 -10.09 -4.48
N LEU A 184 -5.49 -10.55 -5.64
CA LEU A 184 -4.22 -11.26 -5.78
C LEU A 184 -3.02 -10.35 -6.09
N ILE A 185 -3.28 -9.07 -6.35
CA ILE A 185 -2.24 -8.06 -6.38
C ILE A 185 -1.94 -7.76 -4.92
N ASP A 186 -0.80 -8.25 -4.43
CA ASP A 186 -0.33 -7.90 -3.11
C ASP A 186 -0.29 -6.36 -3.04
N PRO A 187 -1.02 -5.71 -2.11
CA PRO A 187 -0.89 -4.28 -1.95
C PRO A 187 0.60 -4.01 -1.69
N PRO A 188 1.17 -2.88 -2.18
CA PRO A 188 2.47 -2.49 -1.69
C PRO A 188 2.34 -2.46 -0.17
N SER A 189 3.16 -3.26 0.51
CA SER A 189 3.25 -3.38 1.96
C SER A 189 3.71 -2.06 2.57
N THR A 190 2.84 -1.06 2.41
CA THR A 190 3.11 0.34 2.62
C THR A 190 2.77 0.59 4.06
N ILE A 191 3.77 0.49 4.92
CA ILE A 191 3.62 0.85 6.32
C ILE A 191 3.29 2.35 6.39
N SER A 192 2.01 2.68 6.62
CA SER A 192 1.47 4.03 6.76
C SER A 192 1.44 4.46 8.22
N SER A 193 1.39 5.77 8.47
CA SER A 193 1.31 6.32 9.84
C SER A 193 -0.04 6.08 10.52
N GLY A 194 -1.05 5.57 9.81
CA GLY A 194 -2.35 5.25 10.38
C GLY A 194 -2.46 3.81 10.91
N MET A 195 -1.47 2.95 10.63
CA MET A 195 -1.56 1.54 11.02
C MET A 195 -1.27 1.31 12.50
N SER A 196 -1.97 0.33 13.07
CA SER A 196 -1.70 -0.14 14.43
C SER A 196 -0.41 -0.97 14.49
N THR A 197 0.21 -1.01 15.66
CA THR A 197 1.41 -1.80 15.97
C THR A 197 1.28 -3.26 15.50
N ASN A 198 0.12 -3.89 15.72
CA ASN A 198 -0.13 -5.29 15.35
C ASN A 198 -0.17 -5.50 13.84
N HIS A 199 -0.81 -4.61 13.09
CA HIS A 199 -0.84 -4.70 11.62
C HIS A 199 0.55 -4.48 11.02
N ILE A 200 1.34 -3.58 11.61
CA ILE A 200 2.73 -3.34 11.19
C ILE A 200 3.59 -4.57 11.49
N LEU A 201 3.47 -5.16 12.67
CA LEU A 201 4.16 -6.39 13.03
C LEU A 201 3.83 -7.51 12.03
N GLN A 202 2.54 -7.75 11.78
CA GLN A 202 2.10 -8.78 10.84
C GLN A 202 2.65 -8.52 9.44
N THR A 203 2.59 -7.28 8.95
CA THR A 203 3.17 -6.90 7.65
C THR A 203 4.67 -7.23 7.59
N LEU A 204 5.43 -6.95 8.65
CA LEU A 204 6.87 -7.25 8.70
C LEU A 204 7.12 -8.77 8.73
N ILE A 205 6.29 -9.55 9.43
CA ILE A 205 6.34 -11.03 9.46
C ILE A 205 6.12 -11.60 8.07
N ASP A 206 5.07 -11.12 7.39
CA ASP A 206 4.73 -11.54 6.03
C ASP A 206 5.87 -11.25 5.03
N HIS A 207 6.77 -10.32 5.36
CA HIS A 207 7.96 -9.95 4.58
C HIS A 207 9.27 -10.57 5.10
N GLY A 208 9.15 -11.64 5.90
CA GLY A 208 10.25 -12.48 6.35
C GLY A 208 11.02 -11.97 7.56
N CYS A 209 10.47 -11.01 8.32
CA CYS A 209 11.06 -10.61 9.61
C CYS A 209 10.68 -11.63 10.69
N VAL A 210 11.65 -12.05 11.51
CA VAL A 210 11.45 -13.06 12.56
C VAL A 210 10.73 -12.46 13.76
N ASP A 211 9.59 -13.03 14.15
CA ASP A 211 8.85 -12.65 15.36
C ASP A 211 9.30 -13.45 16.59
N LEU A 212 9.74 -12.73 17.62
CA LEU A 212 10.19 -13.26 18.91
C LEU A 212 9.24 -12.88 20.05
N THR A 213 8.08 -12.29 19.76
CA THR A 213 7.10 -11.83 20.77
C THR A 213 6.78 -12.90 21.80
N HIS A 214 6.54 -14.13 21.37
CA HIS A 214 6.19 -15.26 22.25
C HIS A 214 7.39 -15.89 22.96
N LEU A 215 8.61 -15.55 22.55
CA LEU A 215 9.83 -16.10 23.09
C LEU A 215 10.44 -15.21 24.17
N LEU A 216 9.99 -13.95 24.31
CA LEU A 216 10.46 -13.06 25.37
C LEU A 216 9.75 -13.37 26.70
N HIS A 217 10.54 -13.61 27.75
CA HIS A 217 10.03 -13.67 29.11
C HIS A 217 9.83 -12.24 29.66
N ASN A 218 8.70 -12.00 30.35
CA ASN A 218 8.48 -10.80 31.16
C ASN A 218 9.49 -10.76 32.33
N GLY A 219 10.68 -10.23 32.08
CA GLY A 219 11.82 -10.23 33.00
C GLY A 219 12.31 -8.84 33.36
N THR A 220 13.11 -8.76 34.43
CA THR A 220 13.64 -7.52 35.06
C THR A 220 14.35 -6.60 34.07
N TYR A 221 13.63 -5.55 33.68
CA TYR A 221 14.12 -4.44 32.88
C TYR A 221 15.26 -3.70 33.60
N SER A 222 16.47 -3.82 33.09
CA SER A 222 17.58 -2.94 33.46
C SER A 222 17.86 -2.00 32.29
N ARG A 223 17.65 -0.70 32.48
CA ARG A 223 17.96 0.32 31.46
C ARG A 223 19.47 0.46 31.36
N VAL A 224 20.05 0.13 30.20
CA VAL A 224 21.51 0.10 30.01
C VAL A 224 22.06 1.29 29.18
N GLY A 225 21.19 2.19 28.67
CA GLY A 225 21.58 3.24 27.72
C GLY A 225 21.06 4.65 28.02
N GLY A 226 21.76 5.67 27.48
CA GLY A 226 21.50 7.09 27.71
C GLY A 226 20.74 7.85 26.60
N ILE A 227 20.45 7.22 25.45
CA ILE A 227 19.77 7.87 24.31
C ILE A 227 18.47 7.11 23.95
N ASP A 228 18.55 5.80 23.76
CA ASP A 228 17.40 4.92 23.47
C ASP A 228 16.96 4.11 24.71
N ASP A 229 15.69 3.70 24.76
CA ASP A 229 15.20 2.77 25.79
C ASP A 229 15.61 1.34 25.40
N VAL A 230 16.83 0.98 25.78
CA VAL A 230 17.40 -0.36 25.60
C VAL A 230 17.21 -1.16 26.88
N PHE A 231 16.59 -2.32 26.72
CA PHE A 231 16.30 -3.27 27.78
C PHE A 231 17.09 -4.57 27.58
N MET A 232 17.40 -5.23 28.69
CA MET A 232 17.93 -6.59 28.70
C MET A 232 16.80 -7.54 29.05
N SER A 233 16.58 -8.55 28.20
CA SER A 233 15.49 -9.53 28.32
C SER A 233 16.06 -10.94 28.14
N ASN A 234 15.33 -11.97 28.60
CA ASN A 234 15.70 -13.37 28.37
C ASN A 234 14.68 -14.03 27.44
N LEU A 235 15.17 -14.84 26.52
CA LEU A 235 14.35 -15.72 25.71
C LEU A 235 13.96 -16.99 26.50
N THR A 236 12.89 -17.66 26.09
CA THR A 236 12.40 -18.93 26.67
C THR A 236 13.43 -20.06 26.59
N ASP A 237 14.39 -19.99 25.66
CA ASP A 237 15.51 -20.92 25.54
C ASP A 237 16.70 -20.58 26.45
N GLY A 238 16.59 -19.53 27.27
CA GLY A 238 17.62 -19.11 28.23
C GLY A 238 18.65 -18.13 27.68
N ARG A 239 18.60 -17.76 26.39
CA ARG A 239 19.50 -16.73 25.84
C ARG A 239 19.13 -15.34 26.32
N THR A 240 20.12 -14.56 26.73
CA THR A 240 19.94 -13.13 27.02
C THR A 240 20.01 -12.32 25.73
N VAL A 241 19.12 -11.35 25.60
CA VAL A 241 18.97 -10.51 24.42
C VAL A 241 18.84 -9.04 24.79
N LEU A 242 19.24 -8.20 23.85
CA LEU A 242 19.02 -6.77 23.87
C LEU A 242 17.72 -6.45 23.16
N GLU A 243 16.87 -5.68 23.82
CA GLU A 243 15.61 -5.21 23.27
C GLU A 243 15.65 -3.69 23.13
N LYS A 244 15.72 -3.19 21.90
CA LYS A 244 15.67 -1.75 21.61
C LYS A 244 14.23 -1.33 21.32
N ARG A 245 13.67 -0.46 22.16
CA ARG A 245 12.37 0.19 21.95
C ARG A 245 12.56 1.67 21.65
N GLU A 246 11.76 2.25 20.76
CA GLU A 246 11.69 3.71 20.65
C GLU A 246 10.83 4.31 21.77
N LYS A 247 11.25 5.47 22.29
CA LYS A 247 10.43 6.31 23.18
C LYS A 247 9.22 6.85 22.43
N ILE A 248 8.11 6.13 22.50
CA ILE A 248 6.82 6.70 22.10
C ILE A 248 6.38 7.65 23.21
N TYR A 249 6.71 8.94 23.09
CA TYR A 249 6.08 9.96 23.93
C TYR A 249 4.59 9.94 23.63
N LEU A 250 3.81 9.38 24.57
CA LEU A 250 2.35 9.35 24.53
C LEU A 250 1.80 10.78 24.64
N ASN A 251 1.87 11.53 23.55
CA ASN A 251 1.03 12.68 23.34
C ASN A 251 0.04 12.33 22.24
N LYS A 252 -1.22 12.19 22.64
CA LYS A 252 -2.38 11.98 21.77
C LYS A 252 -2.48 13.20 20.83
N ASN A 253 -1.84 13.13 19.67
CA ASN A 253 -2.14 13.85 18.43
C ASN A 253 -1.03 13.56 17.40
N SER A 254 -1.38 12.96 16.26
CA SER A 254 -0.66 12.88 14.96
C SER A 254 0.84 12.53 14.86
N VAL A 255 1.60 12.43 15.95
CA VAL A 255 3.06 12.21 15.96
C VAL A 255 3.43 10.73 16.13
N GLY A 256 2.65 9.95 16.88
CA GLY A 256 2.94 8.53 17.16
C GLY A 256 3.01 7.63 15.92
N GLY A 257 2.13 7.86 14.95
CA GLY A 257 2.11 7.08 13.70
C GLY A 257 3.34 7.26 12.81
N LYS A 258 3.93 8.47 12.79
CA LYS A 258 5.16 8.75 12.03
C LYS A 258 6.39 8.09 12.66
N ALA A 259 6.46 8.05 13.99
CA ALA A 259 7.52 7.34 14.71
C ALA A 259 7.43 5.83 14.46
N LEU A 260 6.23 5.26 14.56
CA LEU A 260 6.00 3.83 14.32
C LEU A 260 6.37 3.41 12.88
N LYS A 261 6.04 4.25 11.89
CA LYS A 261 6.48 4.04 10.50
C LYS A 261 8.00 4.07 10.34
N ARG A 262 8.69 5.00 11.01
CA ARG A 262 10.18 5.08 10.97
C ARG A 262 10.80 3.84 11.59
N LEU A 263 10.30 3.42 12.75
CA LEU A 263 10.75 2.22 13.43
C LEU A 263 10.55 0.97 12.57
N ALA A 264 9.39 0.83 11.91
CA ALA A 264 9.12 -0.28 11.02
C ALA A 264 10.06 -0.31 9.80
N HIS A 265 10.39 0.87 9.26
CA HIS A 265 11.36 1.00 8.17
C HIS A 265 12.79 0.62 8.62
N GLU A 266 13.22 1.08 9.79
CA GLU A 266 14.52 0.73 10.38
C GLU A 266 14.62 -0.78 10.68
N LEU A 267 13.55 -1.35 11.26
CA LEU A 267 13.38 -2.79 11.50
C LEU A 267 13.52 -3.60 10.21
N TYR A 268 12.83 -3.19 9.15
CA TYR A 268 12.88 -3.87 7.87
C TYR A 268 14.28 -3.79 7.25
N ILE A 269 14.97 -2.64 7.32
CA ILE A 269 16.35 -2.53 6.82
C ILE A 269 17.27 -3.47 7.60
N TRP A 270 17.21 -3.46 8.93
CA TRP A 270 18.04 -4.34 9.76
C TRP A 270 17.80 -5.81 9.49
N SER A 271 16.57 -6.24 9.25
CA SER A 271 16.26 -7.63 8.91
C SER A 271 16.87 -8.08 7.56
N LYS A 272 17.32 -7.14 6.72
CA LYS A 272 18.02 -7.42 5.46
C LYS A 272 19.53 -7.26 5.56
N CYS A 273 20.07 -6.81 6.69
CA CYS A 273 21.52 -6.65 6.88
C CYS A 273 22.15 -7.95 7.40
N ASP A 274 23.06 -8.51 6.60
CA ASP A 274 23.93 -9.63 6.99
C ASP A 274 25.38 -9.29 6.60
N HIS A 275 26.11 -8.70 7.54
CA HIS A 275 27.48 -8.27 7.33
C HIS A 275 28.26 -8.27 8.65
N PRO A 276 29.53 -8.71 8.70
CA PRO A 276 30.31 -8.84 9.95
C PRO A 276 30.56 -7.52 10.69
N ASN A 277 30.39 -6.37 10.02
CA ASN A 277 30.51 -5.04 10.62
C ASN A 277 29.16 -4.31 10.81
N ILE A 278 28.04 -5.00 10.64
CA ILE A 278 26.70 -4.46 10.95
C ILE A 278 26.12 -5.30 12.09
N LEU A 279 25.53 -4.64 13.08
CA LEU A 279 24.85 -5.32 14.18
C LEU A 279 23.67 -6.12 13.64
N HIS A 280 23.77 -7.45 13.69
CA HIS A 280 22.72 -8.33 13.20
C HIS A 280 21.56 -8.42 14.20
N ALA A 281 20.36 -8.01 13.77
CA ALA A 281 19.14 -8.19 14.52
C ALA A 281 18.69 -9.66 14.38
N ILE A 282 18.39 -10.32 15.50
CA ILE A 282 17.92 -11.72 15.51
C ILE A 282 16.39 -11.82 15.35
N GLY A 283 15.67 -10.70 15.49
CA GLY A 283 14.24 -10.64 15.26
C GLY A 283 13.62 -9.35 15.79
N MET A 284 12.30 -9.33 15.83
CA MET A 284 11.48 -8.25 16.34
C MET A 284 10.44 -8.78 17.32
N ALA A 285 9.86 -7.92 18.14
CA ALA A 285 8.80 -8.29 19.07
C ALA A 285 7.79 -7.18 19.28
N GLY A 286 6.53 -7.56 19.54
CA GLY A 286 5.49 -6.68 20.06
C GLY A 286 5.43 -6.76 21.59
N CYS A 287 5.80 -5.69 22.29
CA CYS A 287 5.84 -5.65 23.75
C CYS A 287 5.05 -4.46 24.27
N ASP A 288 4.02 -4.69 25.10
CA ASP A 288 3.21 -3.64 25.74
C ASP A 288 2.65 -2.58 24.77
N GLY A 289 2.27 -3.00 23.56
CA GLY A 289 1.76 -2.11 22.51
C GLY A 289 2.83 -1.35 21.71
N GLN A 290 4.12 -1.62 21.97
CA GLN A 290 5.27 -1.09 21.24
C GLN A 290 5.92 -2.17 20.38
N LEU A 291 6.61 -1.75 19.32
CA LEU A 291 7.52 -2.61 18.56
C LEU A 291 8.93 -2.51 19.15
N ALA A 292 9.63 -3.63 19.16
CA ALA A 292 11.02 -3.71 19.59
C ALA A 292 11.86 -4.47 18.57
N VAL A 293 13.12 -4.04 18.44
CA VAL A 293 14.15 -4.80 17.71
C VAL A 293 14.94 -5.61 18.70
N VAL A 294 15.17 -6.88 18.41
CA VAL A 294 15.88 -7.81 19.28
C VAL A 294 17.26 -8.11 18.71
N PHE A 295 18.28 -7.90 19.51
CA PHE A 295 19.69 -8.15 19.19
C PHE A 295 20.28 -9.18 20.16
N PRO A 296 21.34 -9.91 19.75
CA PRO A 296 22.07 -10.75 20.70
C PRO A 296 22.69 -9.87 21.80
N TRP A 297 22.62 -10.33 23.05
CA TRP A 297 23.38 -9.70 24.13
C TRP A 297 24.84 -10.17 24.09
N ALA A 298 25.78 -9.23 24.19
CA ALA A 298 27.16 -9.54 24.52
C ALA A 298 27.63 -8.65 25.66
N SER A 299 28.21 -9.25 26.70
CA SER A 299 28.71 -8.57 27.89
C SER A 299 29.82 -7.55 27.61
N SER A 300 30.38 -7.57 26.40
CA SER A 300 31.42 -6.65 25.93
C SER A 300 30.93 -5.63 24.90
N MET A 301 29.63 -5.58 24.62
CA MET A 301 29.04 -4.55 23.76
C MET A 301 28.99 -3.21 24.49
N GLU A 302 30.02 -2.40 24.28
CA GLU A 302 30.02 -0.99 24.65
C GLU A 302 30.07 -0.10 23.42
N VAL A 303 29.41 1.06 23.49
CA VAL A 303 29.64 2.11 22.50
C VAL A 303 31.09 2.55 22.56
N LEU A 304 31.71 2.73 21.39
CA LEU A 304 33.14 3.07 21.26
C LEU A 304 33.60 4.22 22.19
N PRO A 305 32.84 5.32 22.38
CA PRO A 305 33.21 6.36 23.35
C PRO A 305 33.33 5.86 24.79
N GLY A 306 32.42 4.98 25.22
CA GLY A 306 32.43 4.35 26.54
C GLY A 306 33.65 3.45 26.71
N TYR A 307 33.89 2.57 25.73
CA TYR A 307 35.04 1.68 25.72
C TYR A 307 36.37 2.46 25.78
N LEU A 308 36.55 3.49 24.95
CA LEU A 308 37.76 4.31 24.92
C LEU A 308 37.98 5.13 26.20
N SER A 309 36.90 5.53 26.88
CA SER A 309 36.99 6.24 28.16
C SER A 309 37.56 5.36 29.28
N LYS A 310 37.22 4.06 29.26
CA LYS A 310 37.70 3.04 30.20
C LYS A 310 39.07 2.49 29.80
N ASN A 311 39.33 2.38 28.50
CA ASN A 311 40.55 1.79 27.92
C ASN A 311 41.41 2.84 27.22
N ARG A 312 41.91 3.81 27.99
CA ARG A 312 42.67 4.97 27.46
C ARG A 312 43.95 4.60 26.70
N ARG A 313 44.48 3.39 26.91
CA ARG A 313 45.68 2.86 26.25
C ARG A 313 45.38 1.91 25.08
N ALA A 314 44.11 1.71 24.72
CA ALA A 314 43.76 0.86 23.59
C ALA A 314 44.38 1.39 22.30
N ASP A 315 45.02 0.51 21.54
CA ASP A 315 45.56 0.85 20.22
C ASP A 315 44.41 1.10 19.25
N ARG A 316 44.26 2.35 18.84
CA ARG A 316 43.18 2.79 17.95
C ARG A 316 43.35 2.28 16.53
N TYR A 317 44.57 1.93 16.12
CA TYR A 317 44.82 1.36 14.79
C TYR A 317 44.28 -0.06 14.71
N LEU A 318 44.47 -0.86 15.77
CA LEU A 318 43.93 -2.23 15.86
C LEU A 318 42.40 -2.26 15.93
N LEU A 319 41.75 -1.21 16.46
CA LEU A 319 40.28 -1.09 16.48
C LEU A 319 39.67 -0.83 15.09
N VAL A 320 40.49 -0.46 14.11
CA VAL A 320 40.07 -0.18 12.71
C VAL A 320 40.66 -1.22 11.75
N GLY A 321 41.55 -2.10 12.24
CA GLY A 321 42.27 -3.11 11.47
C GLY A 321 41.43 -4.35 11.15
N ASN A 322 41.56 -4.82 9.91
CA ASN A 322 40.64 -5.72 9.22
C ASN A 322 40.86 -7.22 9.51
N ASP A 323 41.23 -7.60 10.74
CA ASP A 323 41.27 -9.02 11.12
C ASP A 323 39.86 -9.49 11.49
N SER A 324 39.37 -10.46 10.72
CA SER A 324 38.00 -10.98 10.64
C SER A 324 37.48 -11.66 11.93
N THR A 325 38.14 -11.42 13.06
CA THR A 325 37.76 -11.85 14.41
C THR A 325 37.22 -10.72 15.29
N THR A 326 37.16 -9.48 14.78
CA THR A 326 36.71 -8.32 15.56
C THR A 326 35.26 -7.93 15.23
N THR A 327 34.34 -8.88 15.41
CA THR A 327 32.93 -8.55 15.59
C THR A 327 32.67 -8.58 17.09
N TYR A 328 32.38 -7.40 17.65
CA TYR A 328 32.35 -7.09 19.09
C TYR A 328 33.74 -7.04 19.73
N VAL A 329 34.00 -5.96 20.46
CA VAL A 329 35.24 -5.76 21.20
C VAL A 329 35.31 -6.84 22.29
N HIS A 330 35.93 -7.98 21.99
CA HIS A 330 36.31 -8.97 23.00
C HIS A 330 37.44 -8.35 23.82
N SER A 331 37.18 -8.05 25.09
CA SER A 331 38.26 -7.88 26.06
C SER A 331 38.90 -9.24 26.33
N LEU A 332 40.11 -9.45 25.81
CA LEU A 332 41.00 -10.51 26.28
C LEU A 332 41.55 -10.11 27.65
N ASN A 333 41.35 -11.03 28.62
CA ASN A 333 41.86 -11.11 30.00
C ASN A 333 41.50 -9.99 30.98
#